data_AF-A0AAW6UHQ3-F1
#
_entry.id   AF-A0AAW6UHQ3-F1
#
_cell.length_a   1.000
_cell.length_b   1.000
_cell.length_c   1.000
_cell.angle_alpha   90.00
_cell.angle_beta   90.00
_cell.angle_gamma   90.00
#
_symmetry.space_group_name_H-M   'P 1'
#
loop_
_entity.id
_entity.type
_entity.pdbx_description
1 polymer ?
#
loop_
_entity_poly.entity_id
_entity_poly.type
_entity_poly.pdbx_seq_one_letter_code
_entity_poly.pdbx_strand_id
1 'polypeptide(L)' 'MATNPPNDNRRIGMVRERSQVLNPVTGTWVKRDANTGRFMDVKSDGTPFKGVRKEK' A
#
# COMPACT_ATOMS: atom_id res chain seq x y z
N MET A 1 6.07 12.85 4.65
CA MET A 1 5.36 12.30 3.46
C MET A 1 6.31 11.38 2.73
N ALA A 2 5.80 10.41 1.97
CA ALA A 2 6.67 9.59 1.14
C ALA A 2 7.24 10.45 -0.01
N THR A 3 8.56 10.42 -0.20
CA THR A 3 9.24 11.17 -1.25
C THR A 3 10.03 10.21 -2.14
N ASN A 4 10.05 10.47 -3.45
CA ASN A 4 10.94 9.78 -4.39
C ASN A 4 12.15 10.70 -4.66
N PRO A 5 13.33 10.45 -4.05
CA PRO A 5 14.53 11.22 -4.36
C PRO A 5 14.95 11.00 -5.82
N PRO A 6 15.57 12.01 -6.47
CA PRO A 6 15.79 12.00 -7.91
C PRO A 6 16.72 10.90 -8.45
N ASN A 7 17.50 10.20 -7.61
CA ASN A 7 18.53 9.26 -8.06
C ASN A 7 18.69 7.97 -7.24
N ASP A 8 17.65 7.51 -6.53
CA ASP A 8 17.79 6.34 -5.62
C ASP A 8 16.81 5.20 -5.91
N ASN A 9 15.95 5.35 -6.94
CA ASN A 9 14.89 4.41 -7.36
C ASN A 9 14.09 3.75 -6.20
N ARG A 10 14.06 4.42 -5.04
CA ARG A 10 13.48 3.91 -3.80
C ARG A 10 12.71 5.04 -3.15
N ARG A 11 11.56 4.68 -2.59
CA ARG A 11 10.72 5.61 -1.83
C ARG A 11 11.30 5.78 -0.43
N ILE A 12 11.45 7.03 0.01
CA ILE A 12 11.81 7.36 1.38
C ILE A 12 10.55 7.76 2.15
N GLY A 13 10.30 7.09 3.27
CA GLY A 13 9.17 7.37 4.16
C GLY A 13 7.88 6.59 3.86
N MET A 14 6.89 6.74 4.74
CA MET A 14 5.61 6.03 4.67
C MET A 14 4.62 6.71 3.72
N VAL A 15 3.85 5.88 3.01
CA VAL A 15 2.72 6.32 2.18
C VAL A 15 1.51 6.57 3.10
N ARG A 16 1.18 7.84 3.33
CA ARG A 16 0.08 8.25 4.23
C ARG A 16 -1.30 8.31 3.55
N GLU A 17 -1.33 8.51 2.24
CA GLU A 17 -2.57 8.59 1.45
C GLU A 17 -3.12 7.21 1.02
N ARG A 18 -2.43 6.13 1.39
CA ARG A 18 -2.86 4.77 1.12
C ARG A 18 -2.89 3.94 2.39
N SER A 19 -3.82 3.01 2.42
CA SER A 19 -3.91 1.94 3.40
C SER A 19 -3.98 0.60 2.68
N GLN A 20 -3.81 -0.49 3.42
CA GLN A 20 -3.94 -1.84 2.89
C GLN A 20 -4.73 -2.73 3.84
N VAL A 21 -5.51 -3.63 3.25
CA VAL A 21 -6.33 -4.62 3.96
C VAL A 21 -6.06 -6.01 3.40
N LEU A 22 -6.11 -7.03 4.25
CA LEU A 22 -6.04 -8.43 3.82
C LEU A 22 -7.42 -8.84 3.33
N ASN A 23 -7.50 -9.34 2.10
CA ASN A 23 -8.71 -9.98 1.60
C ASN A 23 -8.72 -11.45 2.11
N PRO A 24 -9.64 -11.84 3.02
CA PRO A 24 -9.64 -13.17 3.61
C PRO A 24 -10.07 -14.27 2.62
N VAL A 25 -10.75 -13.91 1.53
CA VAL A 25 -11.21 -14.87 0.51
C VAL A 25 -10.06 -15.32 -0.38
N THR A 26 -9.18 -14.39 -0.75
CA THR A 26 -8.06 -14.67 -1.66
C THR A 26 -6.72 -14.79 -0.95
N GLY A 27 -6.64 -14.39 0.33
CA GLY A 27 -5.39 -14.32 1.09
C GLY A 27 -4.43 -13.22 0.61
N THR A 28 -4.88 -12.30 -0.25
CA THR A 28 -4.03 -11.26 -0.85
C THR A 28 -4.21 -9.90 -0.18
N TRP A 29 -3.15 -9.09 -0.19
CA TRP A 29 -3.21 -7.71 0.30
C TRP A 29 -3.72 -6.79 -0.79
N VAL A 30 -4.66 -5.91 -0.44
CA VAL A 30 -5.27 -4.94 -1.35
C VAL A 30 -4.95 -3.53 -0.88
N LYS A 31 -4.48 -2.66 -1.78
CA LYS A 31 -4.36 -1.22 -1.49
C LYS A 31 -5.71 -0.55 -1.58
N ARG A 32 -5.98 0.30 -0.60
CA ARG A 32 -7.13 1.19 -0.55
C ARG A 32 -6.65 2.64 -0.54
N ASP A 33 -7.31 3.47 -1.32
CA ASP A 33 -7.10 4.91 -1.30
C ASP A 33 -7.72 5.49 -0.02
N ALA A 34 -6.94 6.22 0.77
CA ALA A 34 -7.39 6.69 2.08
C ALA A 34 -8.42 7.82 2.00
N ASN A 35 -8.51 8.53 0.87
CA ASN A 35 -9.39 9.69 0.69
C ASN A 35 -10.74 9.27 0.09
N THR A 36 -10.71 8.34 -0.86
CA THR A 36 -11.89 7.90 -1.64
C THR A 36 -12.41 6.53 -1.22
N GLY A 37 -11.62 5.73 -0.49
CA GLY A 37 -11.97 4.36 -0.12
C GLY A 37 -11.96 3.37 -1.28
N ARG A 38 -11.50 3.76 -2.47
CA ARG A 38 -11.44 2.86 -3.63
C ARG A 38 -10.34 1.83 -3.46
N PHE A 39 -10.61 0.58 -3.83
CA PHE A 39 -9.59 -0.44 -3.98
C PHE A 39 -8.82 -0.19 -5.27
N MET A 40 -7.49 -0.30 -5.22
CA MET A 40 -6.61 0.07 -6.34
C MET A 40 -5.84 -1.12 -6.89
N ASP A 41 -4.94 -1.68 -6.08
CA ASP A 41 -4.06 -2.77 -6.50
C ASP A 41 -4.20 -3.96 -5.56
N VAL A 42 -4.14 -5.15 -6.14
CA VAL A 42 -3.98 -6.42 -5.42
C VAL A 42 -2.51 -6.84 -5.49
N LYS A 43 -1.97 -7.31 -4.37
CA LYS A 43 -0.60 -7.82 -4.29
C LYS A 43 -0.52 -9.22 -4.88
N SER A 44 0.43 -9.44 -5.79
CA SER A 44 0.64 -10.74 -6.44
C SER A 44 1.37 -11.75 -5.56
N ASP A 45 2.26 -11.31 -4.66
CA ASP A 45 3.11 -12.18 -3.85
C ASP A 45 2.49 -12.61 -2.50
N GLY A 46 1.25 -12.20 -2.21
CA GLY A 46 0.54 -12.53 -0.97
C GLY A 46 1.04 -11.82 0.30
N THR A 47 2.12 -11.04 0.23
CA THR A 47 2.66 -10.30 1.39
C THR A 47 2.19 -8.84 1.40
N PRO A 48 2.31 -8.09 2.51
CA PRO A 48 1.89 -6.68 2.55
C PRO A 48 2.68 -5.79 1.59
N PHE A 49 2.09 -4.70 1.13
CA PHE A 49 2.80 -3.64 0.43
C PHE A 49 3.78 -2.93 1.37
N LYS A 50 5.04 -2.81 0.94
CA LYS A 50 6.08 -2.13 1.70
C LYS A 50 5.74 -0.65 1.89
N GLY A 51 5.80 -0.17 3.13
CA GLY A 51 5.61 1.25 3.46
C GLY A 51 4.16 1.75 3.38
N VAL A 52 3.17 0.87 3.25
CA VAL A 52 1.74 1.19 3.30
C VAL A 52 1.18 0.73 4.65
N ARG A 53 0.37 1.55 5.33
CA ARG A 53 -0.19 1.18 6.64
C ARG A 53 -1.25 0.09 6.49
N LYS A 54 -1.28 -0.87 7.42
CA LYS A 54 -2.40 -1.83 7.53
C LYS A 54 -3.60 -1.12 8.17
N GLU A 55 -4.78 -1.37 7.65
CA GLU A 55 -6.03 -1.01 8.32
C GLU A 55 -6.19 -1.87 9.59
N LYS A 56 -6.76 -1.29 10.64
CA LYS A 56 -7.10 -2.01 11.88
C LYS A 56 -8.51 -2.53 11.80
#